data_AF-A0AB38R4L8-F1
#
_entry.id   AF-A0AB38R4L8-F1
#
_cell.length_a   1.000
_cell.length_b   1.000
_cell.length_c   1.000
_cell.angle_alpha   90.00
_cell.angle_beta   90.00
_cell.angle_gamma   90.00
#
_symmetry.space_group_name_H-M   'P 1'
#
loop_
_entity.id
_entity.type
_entity.pdbx_description
1 polymer ?
#
loop_
_entity_poly.entity_id
_entity_poly.type
_entity_poly.pdbx_seq_one_letter_code
_entity_poly.pdbx_strand_id
1 'polypeptide(L)' 'MKEKCGIIDIGSTTMRLVMYERNQSGRLKEIENVNAPVLNATSNRSIFSPPF' A
#
# COMPACT_ATOMS: atom_id res chain seq x y z
N MET A 1 -5.50 12.62 -16.04
CA MET A 1 -4.70 11.64 -15.25
C MET A 1 -5.61 11.13 -14.14
N LYS A 2 -5.71 9.82 -13.91
CA LYS A 2 -6.55 9.31 -12.81
C LYS A 2 -5.81 9.51 -11.49
N GLU A 3 -6.43 10.19 -10.54
CA GLU A 3 -5.83 10.42 -9.23
C GLU A 3 -5.89 9.13 -8.41
N LYS A 4 -4.72 8.71 -7.92
CA LYS A 4 -4.57 7.57 -7.03
C LYS A 4 -4.10 8.06 -5.67
N CYS A 5 -4.68 7.51 -4.61
CA CYS A 5 -4.22 7.74 -3.25
C CYS A 5 -4.16 6.42 -2.50
N GLY A 6 -3.38 6.36 -1.43
CA GLY A 6 -3.22 5.16 -0.63
C GLY A 6 -3.19 5.49 0.85
N ILE A 7 -3.68 4.55 1.65
CA ILE A 7 -3.56 4.56 3.10
C ILE A 7 -2.64 3.41 3.48
N ILE A 8 -1.61 3.72 4.27
CA ILE A 8 -0.72 2.72 4.86
C ILE A 8 -0.94 2.75 6.36
N ASP A 9 -1.34 1.61 6.91
CA ASP A 9 -1.45 1.38 8.35
C ASP A 9 -0.35 0.41 8.79
N ILE A 10 0.40 0.78 9.82
CA ILE A 10 1.55 0.01 10.33
C ILE A 10 1.28 -0.29 11.80
N GLY A 11 0.81 -1.51 12.04
CA GLY A 11 0.73 -2.09 13.38
C GLY A 11 2.01 -2.81 13.76
N SER A 12 2.11 -3.21 15.03
CA SER A 12 3.25 -3.96 15.57
C SER A 12 3.45 -5.35 14.95
N THR A 13 2.39 -5.92 14.38
CA THR A 13 2.37 -7.29 13.84
C THR A 13 2.02 -7.35 12.36
N THR A 14 1.37 -6.32 11.83
CA THR A 14 0.82 -6.28 10.47
C THR A 14 0.97 -4.91 9.85
N MET A 15 1.26 -4.88 8.56
CA MET A 15 1.15 -3.71 7.71
C MET A 15 -0.02 -3.90 6.74
N ARG A 16 -0.81 -2.85 6.53
CA ARG A 16 -1.91 -2.84 5.55
C ARG A 16 -1.73 -1.68 4.58
N LEU A 17 -1.79 -1.98 3.29
CA LEU A 17 -1.86 -1.01 2.21
C LEU A 17 -3.25 -1.10 1.58
N VAL A 18 -3.96 0.03 1.50
CA VAL A 18 -5.19 0.15 0.73
C VAL A 18 -5.04 1.28 -0.27
N MET A 19 -5.19 0.98 -1.56
CA MET A 19 -5.13 1.96 -2.65
C MET A 19 -6.53 2.28 -3.15
N TYR A 20 -6.75 3.55 -3.44
CA TYR A 20 -7.98 4.08 -4.00
C TYR A 20 -7.72 4.81 -5.31
N GLU A 21 -8.67 4.71 -6.23
CA GLU A 21 -8.73 5.52 -7.45
C GLU A 21 -9.95 6.43 -7.39
N ARG A 22 -9.75 7.72 -7.69
CA ARG A 22 -10.86 8.66 -7.87
C ARG A 22 -11.46 8.45 -9.27
N ASN A 23 -12.72 8.09 -9.32
CA ASN A 23 -13.45 7.96 -10.58
C ASN A 23 -13.92 9.34 -11.11
N GLN A 24 -14.50 9.36 -12.32
CA GLN A 24 -14.99 10.60 -12.95
C GLN A 24 -16.10 11.30 -12.15
N SER A 25 -16.83 10.58 -11.28
CA SER A 25 -17.84 11.17 -10.39
C SER A 25 -17.27 11.68 -9.06
N GLY A 26 -15.94 11.68 -8.92
CA GLY A 26 -15.24 12.13 -7.70
C GLY A 26 -15.29 11.13 -6.54
N ARG A 27 -15.92 9.97 -6.72
CA ARG A 27 -15.98 8.91 -5.70
C ARG A 27 -14.66 8.13 -5.68
N LEU A 28 -14.18 7.83 -4.49
CA LEU A 28 -13.04 6.94 -4.28
C LEU A 28 -13.52 5.49 -4.37
N LYS A 29 -12.82 4.69 -5.18
CA LYS A 29 -13.02 3.24 -5.30
C LYS A 29 -11.76 2.54 -4.82
N GLU A 30 -11.90 1.58 -3.93
CA GLU A 30 -10.80 0.68 -3.55
C GLU A 30 -10.35 -0.13 -4.77
N ILE A 31 -9.05 -0.10 -5.05
CA ILE A 31 -8.44 -0.79 -6.20
C ILE A 31 -7.41 -1.84 -5.78
N GLU A 32 -6.84 -1.74 -4.58
CA GLU A 32 -5.89 -2.72 -4.05
C GLU A 32 -5.95 -2.74 -2.52
N ASN A 33 -5.85 -3.93 -1.93
CA ASN A 33 -5.88 -4.12 -0.48
C ASN A 33 -4.97 -5.29 -0.13
N VAL A 34 -3.80 -4.96 0.41
CA VAL A 34 -2.74 -5.90 0.77
C VAL A 34 -2.57 -5.88 2.28
N ASN A 35 -2.58 -7.07 2.89
CA ASN A 35 -2.21 -7.27 4.28
C ASN A 35 -0.92 -8.08 4.33
N ALA A 36 0.11 -7.54 4.98
CA ALA A 36 1.40 -8.19 5.13
C ALA A 36 1.74 -8.32 6.62
N PRO A 37 1.93 -9.53 7.15
CA PRO A 37 2.46 -9.69 8.50
C PRO A 37 3.93 -9.24 8.53
N VAL A 38 4.31 -8.50 9.57
CA VAL A 38 5.64 -7.92 9.74
C VAL A 38 6.72 -9.01 9.77
N LEU A 39 6.42 -10.18 10.32
CA LEU A 39 7.34 -11.34 10.36
C LEU A 39 7.70 -11.87 8.96
N ASN A 40 6.82 -11.70 7.96
CA ASN A 40 7.08 -12.17 6.58
C ASN A 40 7.65 -11.06 5.68
N ALA A 41 7.68 -9.81 6.15
CA ALA A 41 8.22 -8.68 5.39
C ALA A 41 9.75 -8.75 5.20
N THR A 42 10.45 -9.54 6.02
CA THR A 42 11.92 -9.70 5.96
C THR A 42 12.38 -10.57 4.79
N SER A 43 11.48 -11.33 4.15
CA SER A 43 11.83 -12.26 3.05
C SER A 43 12.12 -11.58 1.71
N ASN A 44 11.72 -10.31 1.50
CA ASN A 44 11.92 -9.58 0.24
C ASN A 44 12.71 -8.29 0.46
N ARG A 45 13.90 -8.42 1.05
CA ARG A 45 14.84 -7.31 1.33
C ARG A 45 15.44 -6.64 0.07
N SER A 46 14.89 -6.86 -1.13
CA SER A 46 15.47 -6.45 -2.41
C SER A 46 14.78 -5.27 -3.11
N ILE A 47 13.70 -4.69 -2.56
CA ILE A 47 12.92 -3.66 -3.29
C ILE A 47 13.20 -2.23 -2.80
N PHE A 48 13.81 -2.04 -1.63
CA PHE A 48 14.17 -0.70 -1.11
C PHE A 48 15.63 -0.65 -0.63
N SER A 49 16.56 -0.77 -1.57
CA SER A 49 17.88 -0.14 -1.43
C SER A 49 17.82 1.22 -2.15
N PRO A 50 17.71 2.36 -1.45
CA PRO A 50 18.02 3.64 -2.07
C PRO A 50 19.49 3.63 -2.53
N PRO A 51 19.84 4.22 -3.67
CA PRO A 51 21.21 4.24 -4.16
C PRO A 51 22.02 5.23 -3.32
N PHE A 52 22.67 4.74 -2.26
CA PHE A 52 23.81 5.39 -1.61
C PHE A 52 24.81 4.32 -1.17
#